data_AF-N8P2A1-F1
#
_entry.id   AF-N8P2A1-F1
#
_cell.length_a   1.000
_cell.length_b   1.000
_cell.length_c   1.000
_cell.angle_alpha   90.00
_cell.angle_beta   90.00
_cell.angle_gamma   90.00
#
_symmetry.space_group_name_H-M   'P 1'
#
loop_
_entity.id
_entity.type
_entity.pdbx_description
1 polymer ?
#
loop_
_entity_poly.entity_id
_entity_poly.type
_entity_poly.pdbx_seq_one_letter_code
_entity_poly.pdbx_strand_id
1 'polypeptide(L)'
;MEVHFFKLISKQAHVWQIQQGLSVIRKAIFDRRYNYILEQGKLFLQYGIEQQAQMVQDYFIKKARGQECRAYEACIPFLSQKA
;
A
#
# COMPACT_ATOMS: atom_id res chain seq x y z
N MET A 1 11.25 8.67 16.83
CA MET A 1 10.28 9.41 15.99
C MET A 1 9.89 8.66 14.71
N GLU A 2 10.78 7.88 14.09
CA GLU A 2 10.50 7.16 12.84
C GLU A 2 9.36 6.12 12.92
N VAL A 3 9.27 5.32 13.99
CA VAL A 3 8.28 4.24 14.10
C VAL A 3 6.82 4.74 14.12
N HIS A 4 6.58 5.91 14.72
CA HIS A 4 5.24 6.51 14.77
C HIS A 4 4.82 7.09 13.42
N PHE A 5 5.77 7.66 12.67
CA PHE A 5 5.51 8.19 11.34
C PHE A 5 5.07 7.09 10.36
N PHE A 6 5.74 5.94 10.37
CA PHE A 6 5.37 4.83 9.49
C PHE A 6 4.01 4.21 9.83
N LYS A 7 3.63 4.18 11.12
CA LYS A 7 2.27 3.79 11.54
C LYS A 7 1.20 4.75 11.03
N LEU A 8 1.50 6.04 10.89
CA LEU A 8 0.55 7.02 10.35
C LEU A 8 0.32 6.79 8.86
N ILE A 9 1.36 6.47 8.08
CA ILE A 9 1.23 6.20 6.64
C ILE A 9 0.28 5.03 6.37
N SER A 10 0.42 3.93 7.11
CA SER A 10 -0.50 2.78 7.01
C SER A 10 -1.95 3.18 7.33
N LYS A 11 -2.17 4.01 8.36
CA LYS A 11 -3.51 4.51 8.71
C LYS A 11 -4.10 5.40 7.62
N GLN A 12 -3.30 6.28 7.03
CA GLN A 12 -3.75 7.15 5.94
C GLN A 12 -4.09 6.35 4.67
N ALA A 13 -3.38 5.25 4.41
CA ALA A 13 -3.72 4.33 3.31
C ALA A 13 -5.13 3.73 3.51
N HIS A 14 -5.49 3.35 4.74
CA HIS A 14 -6.84 2.89 5.05
C HIS A 14 -7.91 3.98 4.86
N VAL A 15 -7.62 5.22 5.27
CA VAL A 15 -8.52 6.36 5.03
C VAL A 15 -8.76 6.57 3.53
N TRP A 16 -7.69 6.54 2.73
CA TRP A 16 -7.78 6.66 1.28
C TRP A 16 -8.61 5.53 0.66
N GLN A 17 -8.43 4.28 1.09
CA GLN A 17 -9.23 3.14 0.62
C GLN A 17 -10.73 3.35 0.86
N ILE A 18 -11.10 3.87 2.05
CA ILE A 18 -12.49 4.20 2.39
C ILE A 18 -13.04 5.31 1.48
N GLN A 19 -12.25 6.36 1.22
CA GLN A 19 -12.63 7.49 0.36
C GLN A 19 -12.84 7.10 -1.11
N GLN A 20 -12.09 6.13 -1.62
CA GLN A 20 -12.25 5.63 -2.99
C GLN A 20 -13.49 4.76 -3.19
N GLY A 21 -14.33 4.57 -2.16
CA GLY A 21 -15.53 3.75 -2.27
C GLY A 21 -15.24 2.27 -2.53
N LEU A 22 -13.98 1.84 -2.35
CA LEU A 22 -13.68 0.42 -2.22
C LEU A 22 -14.58 -0.08 -1.10
N SER A 23 -15.38 -1.12 -1.33
CA SER A 23 -16.19 -1.77 -0.29
C SER A 23 -15.25 -2.49 0.67
N VAL A 24 -14.43 -1.72 1.40
CA VAL A 24 -13.33 -2.16 2.26
C VAL A 24 -13.85 -3.16 3.30
N ILE A 25 -15.14 -3.04 3.66
CA ILE A 25 -15.79 -3.88 4.66
C ILE A 25 -16.07 -5.31 4.17
N ARG A 26 -16.38 -5.55 2.87
CA ARG A 26 -16.68 -6.93 2.41
C ARG A 26 -15.43 -7.79 2.17
N LYS A 27 -14.29 -7.17 1.86
CA LYS A 27 -13.00 -7.86 1.62
C LYS A 27 -12.06 -7.86 2.84
N ALA A 28 -12.07 -6.84 3.69
CA ALA A 28 -11.16 -6.77 4.85
C ALA A 28 -11.45 -7.81 5.94
N ILE A 29 -12.67 -8.34 6.02
CA ILE A 29 -13.03 -9.34 7.05
C ILE A 29 -12.31 -10.68 6.82
N PHE A 30 -11.89 -10.99 5.58
CA PHE A 30 -11.36 -12.31 5.23
C PHE A 30 -9.84 -12.43 5.14
N ASP A 31 -9.07 -11.32 5.14
CA ASP A 31 -7.62 -11.41 4.90
C ASP A 31 -6.79 -10.48 5.79
N ARG A 32 -6.36 -11.00 6.95
CA ARG A 32 -5.42 -10.35 7.90
C ARG A 32 -3.96 -10.70 7.59
N ARG A 33 -3.63 -11.07 6.35
CA ARG A 33 -2.27 -11.42 5.96
C ARG A 33 -1.49 -10.15 5.66
N TYR A 34 -0.44 -9.92 6.44
CA TYR A 34 0.49 -8.81 6.26
C TYR A 34 1.54 -9.14 5.18
N ASN A 35 2.01 -10.39 5.13
CA ASN A 35 3.01 -10.81 4.16
C ASN A 35 2.48 -10.75 2.73
N TYR A 36 3.23 -10.12 1.83
CA TYR A 36 2.96 -10.07 0.40
C TYR A 36 4.25 -10.30 -0.40
N ILE A 37 4.11 -10.76 -1.65
CA ILE A 37 5.19 -10.81 -2.64
C ILE A 37 4.83 -9.81 -3.73
N LEU A 38 5.74 -8.89 -4.06
CA LEU A 38 5.52 -7.94 -5.13
C LEU A 38 5.71 -8.67 -6.48
N GLU A 39 4.59 -9.06 -7.08
CA GLU A 39 4.55 -9.78 -8.34
C GLU A 39 4.37 -8.81 -9.51
N GLN A 40 5.19 -8.96 -10.56
CA GLN A 40 5.07 -8.13 -11.76
C GLN A 40 3.75 -8.42 -12.47
N GLY A 41 2.99 -7.37 -12.81
CA GLY A 41 1.68 -7.49 -13.46
C GLY A 41 0.51 -7.72 -12.52
N LYS A 42 0.75 -8.02 -11.23
CA LYS A 42 -0.31 -8.07 -10.22
C LYS A 42 -0.70 -6.66 -9.79
N LEU A 43 -1.96 -6.31 -10.01
CA LEU A 43 -2.51 -5.00 -9.71
C LEU A 43 -2.62 -4.77 -8.20
N PHE A 44 -2.45 -3.52 -7.76
CA PHE A 44 -2.55 -3.14 -6.35
C PHE A 44 -3.86 -3.60 -5.67
N LEU A 45 -4.99 -3.52 -6.38
CA LEU A 45 -6.31 -3.92 -5.87
C LEU A 45 -6.49 -5.44 -5.75
N GLN A 46 -5.56 -6.24 -6.28
CA GLN A 46 -5.53 -7.70 -6.13
C GLN A 46 -4.84 -8.14 -4.82
N TYR A 47 -4.15 -7.23 -4.12
CA TYR A 47 -3.60 -7.49 -2.79
C TYR A 47 -4.66 -7.30 -1.70
N GLY A 48 -4.50 -7.97 -0.57
CA GLY A 48 -5.32 -7.78 0.63
C GLY A 48 -5.20 -6.34 1.16
N ILE A 49 -6.21 -5.89 1.91
CA ILE A 49 -6.27 -4.51 2.41
C ILE A 49 -5.07 -4.17 3.31
N GLU A 50 -4.67 -5.10 4.17
CA GLU A 50 -3.48 -4.96 5.01
C GLU A 50 -2.18 -4.96 4.19
N GLN A 51 -2.09 -5.82 3.15
CA GLN A 51 -0.95 -5.86 2.24
C GLN A 51 -0.81 -4.55 1.47
N GLN A 52 -1.91 -3.98 0.99
CA GLN A 52 -1.93 -2.68 0.31
C GLN A 52 -1.37 -1.58 1.23
N ALA A 53 -1.79 -1.55 2.50
CA ALA A 53 -1.26 -0.58 3.46
C ALA A 53 0.24 -0.78 3.73
N GLN A 54 0.66 -2.05 3.86
CA GLN A 54 2.07 -2.39 4.05
C GLN A 54 2.93 -2.03 2.83
N MET A 55 2.44 -2.26 1.61
CA MET A 55 3.12 -1.86 0.37
C MET A 55 3.39 -0.35 0.33
N VAL A 56 2.41 0.46 0.74
CA VAL A 56 2.55 1.92 0.81
C VAL A 56 3.59 2.32 1.87
N GLN A 57 3.54 1.71 3.05
CA GLN A 57 4.52 1.94 4.10
C GLN A 57 5.95 1.59 3.64
N ASP A 58 6.13 0.41 3.04
CA ASP A 58 7.41 -0.08 2.55
C ASP A 58 7.99 0.85 1.46
N TYR A 59 7.15 1.38 0.57
CA TYR A 59 7.58 2.38 -0.41
C TYR A 59 8.17 3.62 0.26
N PHE A 60 7.49 4.21 1.26
CA PHE A 60 8.01 5.41 1.92
C PHE A 60 9.28 5.14 2.73
N ILE A 61 9.40 3.97 3.35
CA ILE A 61 10.64 3.54 4.03
C ILE A 61 11.79 3.42 3.02
N LYS A 62 11.58 2.72 1.91
CA LYS A 62 12.58 2.53 0.85
C LYS A 62 13.00 3.85 0.24
N LYS A 63 12.04 4.74 -0.05
CA LYS A 63 12.29 6.07 -0.59
C LYS A 63 13.10 6.94 0.37
N ALA A 64 12.77 6.94 1.66
CA ALA A 64 13.53 7.67 2.69
C ALA A 64 14.98 7.16 2.81
N ARG A 65 15.20 5.87 2.50
CA ARG A 65 16.53 5.23 2.49
C ARG A 65 17.27 5.35 1.16
N GLY A 66 16.71 6.04 0.15
CA GLY A 66 17.30 6.14 -1.18
C GLY A 66 17.36 4.82 -1.95
N GLN A 67 16.50 3.85 -1.61
CA GLN A 67 16.45 2.55 -2.27
C GLN A 67 15.59 2.59 -3.53
N GLU A 68 15.80 1.62 -4.42
CA GLU A 68 15.02 1.41 -5.64
C GLU A 68 13.53 1.18 -5.30
N CYS A 69 12.64 1.93 -5.97
CA CYS A 69 11.20 1.97 -5.69
C CYS A 69 10.31 1.83 -6.94
N ARG A 70 10.87 1.66 -8.14
CA ARG A 70 10.12 1.64 -9.42
C ARG A 70 9.01 0.59 -9.44
N ALA A 71 9.26 -0.57 -8.84
CA ALA A 71 8.25 -1.62 -8.78
C ALA A 71 7.02 -1.21 -7.95
N TYR A 72 7.21 -0.41 -6.90
CA TYR A 72 6.12 0.17 -6.12
C TYR A 72 5.41 1.30 -6.86
N GLU A 73 6.17 2.17 -7.53
CA GLU A 73 5.63 3.28 -8.33
C GLU A 73 4.77 2.78 -9.51
N ALA A 74 5.16 1.67 -10.13
CA ALA A 74 4.39 1.02 -11.19
C ALA A 74 3.13 0.33 -10.68
N CYS A 75 3.14 -0.15 -9.44
CA CYS A 75 2.03 -0.91 -8.87
C CYS A 75 0.99 -0.02 -8.17
N ILE A 76 1.43 0.96 -7.38
CA ILE A 76 0.56 1.75 -6.51
C ILE A 76 -0.10 2.88 -7.32
N PRO A 77 -1.44 2.91 -7.43
CA PRO A 77 -2.15 3.70 -8.42
C PRO A 77 -1.98 5.22 -8.26
N PHE A 78 -1.82 5.72 -7.03
CA PHE A 78 -1.63 7.15 -6.75
C PHE A 78 -0.16 7.59 -6.77
N LEU A 79 0.78 6.66 -6.99
CA LEU A 79 2.20 6.95 -7.19
C LEU A 79 2.59 6.90 -8.67
N SER A 80 1.86 6.12 -9.46
CA SER A 80 2.03 6.03 -10.91
C SER A 80 1.69 7.38 -11.56
N GLN A 81 2.70 8.07 -12.10
CA GLN A 81 2.56 9.33 -12.84
C GLN A 81 1.90 9.15 -14.22
N LYS A 82 0.72 8.54 -14.28
CA LYS A 82 -0.12 8.52 -15.48
C LYS A 82 -1.45 9.22 -15.22
N ALA A 83 -1.35 10.53 -15.00
CA ALA A 83 -2.17 11.62 -15.56
C ALA A 83 -1.62 12.95 -15.03
#